data_AF-A0AAU4QPC9-F1
#
_entry.id   AF-A0AAU4QPC9-F1
#
_cell.length_a   1.000
_cell.length_b   1.000
_cell.length_c   1.000
_cell.angle_alpha   90.00
_cell.angle_beta   90.00
_cell.angle_gamma   90.00
#
_symmetry.space_group_name_H-M   'P 1'
#
loop_
_entity.id
_entity.type
_entity.pdbx_description
1 polymer ?
#
loop_
_entity_poly.entity_id
_entity_poly.type
_entity_poly.pdbx_seq_one_letter_code
_entity_poly.pdbx_strand_id
1 'polypeptide(L)'
;MDSPAYAHGPSVPPDEPPQPPSPPGRDRPCDPVAAALGNASLLGIGYMLLGHWRSAVFTVIGTGWLLNVTVSTADTWAEVLLLVWWAAGTAHGWSLAHGRAEHVVRRGQRAGTLVLAVAVLLTAVLLRVDAYGIENRVTEAREGGDCEAAVAAQGEVGLGHRLAGAPVVEPGEAVVEACRRLERAAATLSDAARDGSTEDLERGFRVLAGVLEEPGNERTVRTVLDTFLGGLPTEDSCATADIAGWLRDRKPSRDVLDRSAADATRTEPAALAGCGDHLMSEDAWQQARARYQHLLDTYPDDSRADEARGGVRKATLALELHKVRGLVRDAYDAESGYCDSPAKYSGAPPYRKGSNRALFLGDTEYTGQLPGGWRTDDPAKAALVVCADSAENGSAVETCHYENDKSEYLPYEVTFHKVKVPLKVYELRTGKRLDPRSVQIGGTSCPRTLYYEYYGSYDYGPGDEFVSTSKSGVRDAFRPVVER
;
A
#
# COMPACT_ATOMS: atom_id res chain seq x y z
N MET A 1 -57.02 25.48 106.64
CA MET A 1 -58.21 26.24 107.06
C MET A 1 -58.02 27.66 106.55
N ASP A 2 -58.86 27.99 105.58
CA ASP A 2 -59.47 29.30 105.28
C ASP A 2 -58.61 30.57 105.08
N SER A 3 -58.70 31.11 103.86
CA SER A 3 -59.24 32.45 103.49
C SER A 3 -59.50 33.45 104.64
N PRO A 4 -59.37 34.79 104.46
CA PRO A 4 -59.99 35.58 103.36
C PRO A 4 -59.07 36.72 102.82
N ALA A 5 -59.24 37.34 101.65
CA ALA A 5 -60.36 37.87 100.85
C ALA A 5 -60.79 39.32 101.18
N TYR A 6 -60.73 40.16 100.12
CA TYR A 6 -61.34 41.49 99.86
C TYR A 6 -60.75 42.75 100.54
N ALA A 7 -60.81 43.97 99.99
CA ALA A 7 -60.92 44.57 98.64
C ALA A 7 -61.01 46.11 98.80
N HIS A 8 -60.55 46.86 97.78
CA HIS A 8 -60.78 48.30 97.44
C HIS A 8 -60.45 49.38 98.51
N GLY A 9 -59.56 50.37 98.29
CA GLY A 9 -59.39 51.35 97.20
C GLY A 9 -59.85 52.74 97.70
N PRO A 10 -59.57 53.91 97.06
CA PRO A 10 -58.39 54.37 96.30
C PRO A 10 -57.88 55.77 96.77
N SER A 11 -56.67 56.18 96.36
CA SER A 11 -56.31 57.60 96.10
C SER A 11 -54.92 57.71 95.44
N VAL A 12 -54.84 58.62 94.45
CA VAL A 12 -53.80 58.88 93.42
C VAL A 12 -53.07 60.20 93.80
N PRO A 13 -51.93 60.62 93.17
CA PRO A 13 -50.53 60.12 93.12
C PRO A 13 -49.54 61.20 93.68
N PRO A 14 -48.21 61.21 93.40
CA PRO A 14 -47.69 61.75 92.12
C PRO A 14 -46.41 61.09 91.53
N ASP A 15 -46.40 61.05 90.19
CA ASP A 15 -45.31 61.23 89.20
C ASP A 15 -43.89 60.62 89.39
N GLU A 16 -43.60 59.61 88.56
CA GLU A 16 -42.26 59.25 88.06
C GLU A 16 -42.28 59.12 86.51
N PRO A 17 -41.14 59.32 85.82
CA PRO A 17 -41.06 59.91 84.47
C PRO A 17 -41.37 58.95 83.30
N PRO A 18 -41.65 59.49 82.10
CA PRO A 18 -42.08 58.72 80.94
C PRO A 18 -40.98 57.79 80.41
N GLN A 19 -41.36 56.53 80.14
CA GLN A 19 -40.54 55.59 79.36
C GLN A 19 -40.27 56.17 77.96
N PRO A 20 -39.02 56.11 77.44
CA PRO A 20 -38.75 56.49 76.07
C PRO A 20 -39.47 55.54 75.10
N PRO A 21 -40.06 56.06 74.01
CA PRO A 21 -40.69 55.21 73.01
C PRO A 21 -39.68 54.27 72.38
N SER A 22 -40.10 53.02 72.14
CA SER A 22 -39.36 52.10 71.27
C SER A 22 -39.10 52.78 69.92
N PRO A 23 -37.86 52.78 69.39
CA PRO A 23 -37.62 53.40 68.10
C PRO A 23 -38.47 52.69 67.05
N PRO A 24 -39.14 53.41 66.13
CA PRO A 24 -39.72 52.77 64.96
C PRO A 24 -38.61 51.97 64.27
N GLY A 25 -38.93 50.75 63.83
CA GLY A 25 -38.02 49.94 63.04
C GLY A 25 -37.44 50.81 61.93
N ARG A 26 -36.12 51.03 61.96
CA ARG A 26 -35.44 51.74 60.89
C ARG A 26 -35.58 50.87 59.64
N ASP A 27 -36.57 51.17 58.81
CA ASP A 27 -36.50 50.85 57.39
C ASP A 27 -35.18 51.43 56.89
N ARG A 28 -34.15 50.57 56.79
CA ARG A 28 -32.87 50.97 56.23
C ARG A 28 -33.15 51.36 54.79
N PRO A 29 -32.92 52.62 54.38
CA PRO A 29 -33.04 52.98 52.97
C PRO A 29 -32.06 52.10 52.19
N CYS A 30 -32.61 51.19 51.39
CA CYS A 30 -31.83 50.33 50.52
C CYS A 30 -31.43 51.13 49.29
N ASP A 31 -30.14 51.18 48.98
CA ASP A 31 -29.62 51.83 47.77
C ASP A 31 -30.21 51.13 46.53
N PRO A 32 -30.94 51.85 45.65
CA PRO A 32 -31.47 51.29 44.42
C PRO A 32 -30.42 50.64 43.52
N VAL A 33 -29.20 51.16 43.58
CA VAL A 33 -28.06 50.62 42.85
C VAL A 33 -27.61 49.29 43.44
N ALA A 34 -27.60 49.14 44.77
CA ALA A 34 -27.24 47.87 45.41
C ALA A 34 -28.27 46.77 45.12
N ALA A 35 -29.56 47.13 45.07
CA ALA A 35 -30.61 46.20 44.66
C ALA A 35 -30.51 45.81 43.18
N ALA A 36 -30.27 46.77 42.29
CA ALA A 36 -30.07 46.47 40.86
C ALA A 36 -28.82 45.63 40.61
N LEU A 37 -27.68 45.95 41.25
CA LEU A 37 -26.45 45.16 41.15
C LEU A 37 -26.60 43.76 41.75
N GLY A 38 -27.30 43.64 42.88
CA GLY A 38 -27.62 42.35 43.47
C GLY A 38 -28.55 41.48 42.61
N ASN A 39 -29.36 42.10 41.74
CA ASN A 39 -30.17 41.36 40.77
C ASN A 39 -29.44 41.13 39.43
N ALA A 40 -28.54 42.03 39.04
CA ALA A 40 -27.68 41.88 37.88
C ALA A 40 -26.67 40.73 38.02
N SER A 41 -26.39 40.29 39.25
CA SER A 41 -25.65 39.04 39.50
C SER A 41 -26.47 37.77 39.22
N LEU A 42 -27.77 37.89 38.91
CA LEU A 42 -28.72 36.79 38.70
C LEU A 42 -28.95 35.86 39.89
N LEU A 43 -28.32 36.14 41.04
CA LEU A 43 -28.43 35.39 42.28
C LEU A 43 -29.58 35.83 43.19
N GLY A 44 -30.42 36.77 42.72
CA GLY A 44 -31.56 37.30 43.48
C GLY A 44 -31.17 38.10 44.73
N ILE A 45 -29.89 38.49 44.87
CA ILE A 45 -29.35 39.21 46.03
C ILE A 45 -30.04 40.57 46.19
N GLY A 46 -30.42 41.22 45.09
CA GLY A 46 -31.13 42.50 45.12
C GLY A 46 -32.52 42.40 45.73
N TYR A 47 -33.25 41.33 45.40
CA TYR A 47 -34.54 41.04 46.02
C TYR A 47 -34.40 40.68 47.51
N MET A 48 -33.32 40.00 47.90
CA MET A 48 -33.03 39.74 49.32
C MET A 48 -32.74 41.04 50.09
N LEU A 49 -31.97 41.96 49.50
CA LEU A 49 -31.69 43.27 50.09
C LEU A 49 -32.97 44.11 50.26
N LEU A 50 -33.94 43.97 49.36
CA LEU A 50 -35.25 44.61 49.46
C LEU A 50 -36.23 43.89 50.41
N GLY A 51 -35.88 42.72 50.95
CA GLY A 51 -36.76 41.90 51.80
C GLY A 51 -37.79 41.04 51.04
N HIS A 52 -37.70 40.98 49.71
CA HIS A 52 -38.62 40.24 48.83
C HIS A 52 -38.12 38.79 48.58
N TRP A 53 -38.17 37.94 49.60
CA TRP A 53 -37.59 36.60 49.55
C TRP A 53 -38.20 35.68 48.46
N ARG A 54 -39.51 35.77 48.23
CA ARG A 54 -40.20 34.99 47.17
C ARG A 54 -39.65 35.30 45.77
N SER A 55 -39.32 36.56 45.52
CA SER A 55 -38.78 37.04 44.23
C SER A 55 -37.32 36.64 44.06
N ALA A 56 -36.54 36.63 45.15
CA ALA A 56 -35.17 36.10 45.13
C ALA A 56 -35.14 34.61 44.73
N VAL A 57 -36.00 33.78 45.33
CA VAL A 57 -36.09 32.34 45.01
C VAL A 57 -36.52 32.11 43.56
N PHE A 58 -37.54 32.82 43.07
CA PHE A 58 -37.96 32.73 41.66
C PHE A 58 -36.84 33.12 40.69
N THR A 59 -36.07 34.14 41.03
CA THR A 59 -34.93 34.59 40.22
C THR A 59 -33.86 33.52 40.16
N VAL A 60 -33.48 32.92 41.29
CA VAL A 60 -32.47 31.86 41.34
C VAL A 60 -32.92 30.62 40.57
N ILE A 61 -34.18 30.19 40.72
CA ILE A 61 -34.72 29.03 39.99
C ILE A 61 -34.78 29.32 38.48
N GLY A 62 -35.30 30.48 38.08
CA GLY A 62 -35.39 30.87 36.67
C GLY A 62 -34.03 31.02 36.02
N THR A 63 -33.07 31.63 36.71
CA THR A 63 -31.67 31.72 36.27
C THR A 63 -31.05 30.33 36.15
N GLY A 64 -31.20 29.46 37.15
CA GLY A 64 -30.65 28.10 37.11
C GLY A 64 -31.23 27.28 35.96
N TRP A 65 -32.53 27.41 35.70
CA TRP A 65 -33.19 26.77 34.56
C TRP A 65 -32.72 27.33 33.22
N LEU A 66 -32.66 28.66 33.06
CA LEU A 66 -32.16 29.29 31.84
C LEU A 66 -30.71 28.94 31.54
N LEU A 67 -29.83 28.99 32.55
CA LEU A 67 -28.43 28.56 32.41
C LEU A 67 -28.35 27.10 31.98
N ASN A 68 -29.16 26.21 32.58
CA ASN A 68 -29.21 24.82 32.17
C ASN A 68 -29.65 24.68 30.70
N VAL A 69 -30.70 25.37 30.27
CA VAL A 69 -31.18 25.35 28.88
C VAL A 69 -30.12 25.89 27.92
N THR A 70 -29.48 27.02 28.23
CA THR A 70 -28.42 27.61 27.40
C THR A 70 -27.21 26.68 27.26
N VAL A 71 -26.84 25.99 28.33
CA VAL A 71 -25.74 25.00 28.30
C VAL A 71 -26.12 23.75 27.52
N SER A 72 -27.38 23.32 27.57
CA SER A 72 -27.80 22.03 26.99
C SER A 72 -28.32 22.10 25.55
N THR A 73 -28.76 23.26 25.07
CA THR A 73 -29.39 23.37 23.73
C THR A 73 -28.54 24.06 22.68
N ALA A 74 -27.46 24.75 23.05
CA ALA A 74 -26.56 25.47 22.14
C ALA A 74 -27.31 26.31 21.08
N ASP A 75 -28.42 26.93 21.49
CA ASP A 75 -29.38 27.55 20.57
C ASP A 75 -29.57 29.04 20.90
N THR A 76 -29.54 29.90 19.88
CA THR A 76 -29.42 31.37 20.04
C THR A 76 -30.59 32.02 20.78
N TRP A 77 -31.78 31.41 20.72
CA TRP A 77 -32.97 31.93 21.40
C TRP A 77 -32.88 31.82 22.93
N ALA A 78 -32.23 30.78 23.45
CA ALA A 78 -32.05 30.59 24.89
C ALA A 78 -31.15 31.68 25.50
N GLU A 79 -30.18 32.15 24.72
CA GLU A 79 -29.26 33.23 25.10
C GLU A 79 -29.98 34.59 25.10
N VAL A 80 -30.82 34.86 24.09
CA VAL A 80 -31.67 36.04 24.06
C VAL A 80 -32.62 36.06 25.26
N LEU A 81 -33.20 34.92 25.62
CA LEU A 81 -34.05 34.82 26.82
C LEU A 81 -33.28 35.08 28.11
N LEU A 82 -32.06 34.57 28.25
CA LEU A 82 -31.21 34.84 29.42
C LEU A 82 -30.85 36.34 29.53
N LEU A 83 -30.56 36.99 28.40
CA LEU A 83 -30.29 38.44 28.36
C LEU A 83 -31.53 39.27 28.70
N VAL A 84 -32.69 38.91 28.17
CA VAL A 84 -33.97 39.56 28.48
C VAL A 84 -34.33 39.35 29.94
N TRP A 85 -34.13 38.14 30.47
CA TRP A 85 -34.32 37.81 31.88
C TRP A 85 -33.42 38.64 32.80
N TRP A 86 -32.15 38.77 32.43
CA TRP A 86 -31.18 39.62 33.13
C TRP A 86 -31.58 41.10 33.13
N ALA A 87 -31.95 41.63 31.95
CA ALA A 87 -32.37 43.01 31.80
C ALA A 87 -33.65 43.29 32.59
N ALA A 88 -34.63 42.38 32.53
CA ALA A 88 -35.87 42.46 33.26
C ALA A 88 -35.64 42.41 34.78
N GLY A 89 -34.81 41.48 35.28
CA GLY A 89 -34.49 41.38 36.71
C GLY A 89 -33.77 42.60 37.26
N THR A 90 -32.88 43.20 36.46
CA THR A 90 -32.14 44.41 36.81
C THR A 90 -33.05 45.64 36.82
N ALA A 91 -33.86 45.83 35.77
CA ALA A 91 -34.81 46.93 35.66
C ALA A 91 -35.91 46.85 36.74
N HIS A 92 -36.39 45.64 37.05
CA HIS A 92 -37.39 45.42 38.07
C HIS A 92 -36.86 45.67 39.48
N GLY A 93 -35.64 45.19 39.79
CA GLY A 93 -34.95 45.51 41.05
C GLY A 93 -34.74 47.01 41.25
N TRP A 94 -34.37 47.72 40.18
CA TRP A 94 -34.25 49.17 40.17
C TRP A 94 -35.58 49.89 40.43
N SER A 95 -36.64 49.48 39.73
CA SER A 95 -37.98 50.06 39.86
C SER A 95 -38.55 49.91 41.27
N LEU A 96 -38.33 48.75 41.90
CA LEU A 96 -38.80 48.49 43.27
C LEU A 96 -38.07 49.33 44.32
N ALA A 97 -36.80 49.64 44.08
CA ALA A 97 -36.00 50.43 45.01
C ALA A 97 -36.16 51.96 44.81
N HIS A 98 -36.59 52.40 43.62
CA HIS A 98 -36.81 53.81 43.29
C HIS A 98 -37.91 54.49 44.12
N GLY A 99 -38.81 53.73 44.74
CA GLY A 99 -39.89 54.27 45.59
C GLY A 99 -39.47 54.68 47.01
N ARG A 100 -38.19 54.51 47.42
CA ARG A 100 -37.79 54.58 48.84
C ARG A 100 -36.50 55.37 49.18
N ALA A 101 -35.88 56.14 48.28
CA ALA A 101 -34.57 56.75 48.56
C ALA A 101 -34.49 58.28 48.31
N GLU A 102 -34.30 59.05 49.38
CA GLU A 102 -33.74 60.42 49.33
C GLU A 102 -32.23 60.37 49.07
N HIS A 103 -31.77 61.35 48.29
CA HIS A 103 -30.46 61.39 47.63
C HIS A 103 -29.27 61.65 48.55
N VAL A 104 -28.28 60.74 48.65
CA VAL A 104 -26.86 61.15 48.79
C VAL A 104 -25.87 60.10 48.22
N VAL A 105 -24.85 60.59 47.50
CA VAL A 105 -23.48 60.04 47.23
C VAL A 105 -23.15 59.29 45.90
N ARG A 106 -22.25 59.96 45.14
CA ARG A 106 -21.23 59.59 44.09
C ARG A 106 -21.62 58.78 42.82
N ARG A 107 -21.87 59.56 41.76
CA ARG A 107 -22.11 59.21 40.34
C ARG A 107 -20.91 58.58 39.60
N GLY A 108 -19.66 58.83 40.03
CA GLY A 108 -18.45 58.46 39.28
C GLY A 108 -18.02 56.99 39.36
N GLN A 109 -18.31 56.31 40.47
CA GLN A 109 -17.97 54.89 40.67
C GLN A 109 -19.07 53.95 40.11
N ARG A 110 -20.23 54.53 39.72
CA ARG A 110 -21.46 53.86 39.26
C ARG A 110 -21.49 53.59 37.75
N ALA A 111 -20.79 54.39 36.96
CA ALA A 111 -20.69 54.17 35.51
C ALA A 111 -19.60 53.13 35.17
N GLY A 112 -18.48 53.14 35.92
CA GLY A 112 -17.35 52.26 35.64
C GLY A 112 -17.68 50.76 35.77
N THR A 113 -18.45 50.36 36.79
CA THR A 113 -18.81 48.96 37.00
C THR A 113 -19.85 48.44 36.00
N LEU A 114 -20.80 49.29 35.59
CA LEU A 114 -21.83 48.93 34.61
C LEU A 114 -21.24 48.87 33.19
N VAL A 115 -20.36 49.80 32.85
CA VAL A 115 -19.58 49.75 31.60
C VAL A 115 -18.70 48.51 31.56
N LEU A 116 -18.05 48.15 32.68
CA LEU A 116 -17.23 46.93 32.76
C LEU A 116 -18.08 45.66 32.58
N ALA A 117 -19.23 45.55 33.24
CA ALA A 117 -20.13 44.41 33.09
C ALA A 117 -20.67 44.26 31.67
N VAL A 118 -21.11 45.37 31.06
CA VAL A 118 -21.58 45.41 29.67
C VAL A 118 -20.44 45.09 28.70
N ALA A 119 -19.23 45.59 28.93
CA ALA A 119 -18.06 45.28 28.10
C ALA A 119 -17.70 43.79 28.17
N VAL A 120 -17.75 43.18 29.35
CA VAL A 120 -17.48 41.74 29.53
C VAL A 120 -18.54 40.90 28.82
N LEU A 121 -19.83 41.23 28.97
CA LEU A 121 -20.92 40.53 28.26
C LEU A 121 -20.81 40.70 26.74
N LEU A 122 -20.56 41.92 26.25
CA LEU A 122 -20.34 42.16 24.82
C LEU A 122 -19.16 41.37 24.29
N THR A 123 -18.04 41.32 25.03
CA THR A 123 -16.87 40.53 24.65
C THR A 123 -17.19 39.04 24.59
N ALA A 124 -17.93 38.52 25.57
CA ALA A 124 -18.36 37.12 25.59
C ALA A 124 -19.30 36.78 24.41
N VAL A 125 -20.25 37.66 24.08
CA VAL A 125 -21.16 37.49 22.94
C VAL A 125 -20.39 37.55 21.62
N LEU A 126 -19.47 38.51 21.46
CA LEU A 126 -18.66 38.64 20.24
C LEU A 126 -17.77 37.41 20.03
N LEU A 127 -17.10 36.94 21.08
CA LEU A 127 -16.31 35.70 21.02
C LEU A 127 -17.17 34.49 20.65
N ARG A 128 -18.42 34.43 21.13
CA ARG A 128 -19.32 33.31 20.81
C ARG A 128 -19.85 33.36 19.37
N VAL A 129 -20.15 34.56 18.86
CA VAL A 129 -20.51 34.75 17.43
C VAL A 129 -19.33 34.39 16.53
N ASP A 130 -18.12 34.80 16.89
CA ASP A 130 -16.90 34.45 16.15
C ASP A 130 -16.65 32.93 16.17
N ALA A 131 -16.90 32.27 17.31
CA ALA A 131 -16.82 30.81 17.43
C ALA A 131 -17.77 30.07 16.46
N TYR A 132 -19.02 30.52 16.29
CA TYR A 132 -19.93 29.97 15.27
C TYR A 132 -19.44 30.24 13.84
N GLY A 133 -18.84 31.41 13.60
CA GLY A 133 -18.24 31.75 12.31
C GLY A 133 -17.04 30.86 11.96
N ILE A 134 -16.23 30.49 12.95
CA ILE A 134 -15.13 29.53 12.79
C ILE A 134 -15.69 28.13 12.51
N GLU A 135 -16.63 27.64 13.31
CA GLU A 135 -17.21 26.29 13.15
C GLU A 135 -17.94 26.11 11.81
N ASN A 136 -18.64 27.15 11.33
CA ASN A 136 -19.24 27.12 9.98
C ASN A 136 -18.18 27.00 8.90
N ARG A 137 -17.05 27.72 9.00
CA ARG A 137 -15.93 27.60 8.04
C ARG A 137 -15.27 26.22 8.10
N VAL A 138 -15.11 25.64 9.29
CA VAL A 138 -14.62 24.26 9.47
C VAL A 138 -15.56 23.26 8.79
N THR A 139 -16.87 23.41 9.01
CA THR A 139 -17.90 22.54 8.42
C THR A 139 -17.96 22.70 6.90
N GLU A 140 -17.96 23.93 6.39
CA GLU A 140 -17.96 24.23 4.96
C GLU A 140 -16.71 23.67 4.27
N ALA A 141 -15.53 23.85 4.87
CA ALA A 141 -14.29 23.28 4.36
C ALA A 141 -14.33 21.75 4.33
N ARG A 142 -14.84 21.11 5.39
CA ARG A 142 -15.04 19.65 5.45
C ARG A 142 -16.03 19.16 4.39
N GLU A 143 -17.17 19.82 4.25
CA GLU A 143 -18.18 19.51 3.23
C GLU A 143 -17.71 19.82 1.81
N GLY A 144 -16.73 20.71 1.67
CA GLY A 144 -15.97 20.98 0.45
C GLY A 144 -14.87 19.95 0.17
N GLY A 145 -14.45 19.18 1.17
CA GLY A 145 -13.34 18.24 1.09
C GLY A 145 -11.95 18.89 1.17
N ASP A 146 -11.86 20.10 1.73
CA ASP A 146 -10.63 20.88 1.90
C ASP A 146 -10.12 20.80 3.34
N CYS A 147 -9.25 19.82 3.59
CA CYS A 147 -8.65 19.63 4.91
C CYS A 147 -7.71 20.76 5.33
N GLU A 148 -7.03 21.41 4.39
CA GLU A 148 -6.13 22.51 4.70
C GLU A 148 -6.93 23.70 5.22
N ALA A 149 -8.03 24.04 4.53
CA ALA A 149 -8.96 25.08 4.97
C ALA A 149 -9.63 24.74 6.31
N ALA A 150 -10.03 23.49 6.54
CA ALA A 150 -10.64 23.07 7.80
C ALA A 150 -9.67 23.19 8.99
N VAL A 151 -8.41 22.76 8.81
CA VAL A 151 -7.36 22.87 9.82
C VAL A 151 -6.98 24.33 10.07
N ALA A 152 -6.88 25.14 9.01
CA ALA A 152 -6.60 26.57 9.13
C ALA A 152 -7.71 27.31 9.89
N ALA A 153 -8.99 27.04 9.59
CA ALA A 153 -10.13 27.64 10.28
C ALA A 153 -10.14 27.27 11.77
N GLN A 154 -9.94 25.99 12.12
CA GLN A 154 -9.88 25.57 13.54
C GLN A 154 -8.66 26.17 14.27
N GLY A 155 -7.58 26.49 13.54
CA GLY A 155 -6.40 27.18 14.07
C GLY A 155 -6.70 28.58 14.65
N GLU A 156 -7.82 29.20 14.26
CA GLU A 156 -8.25 30.51 14.78
C GLU A 156 -8.85 30.42 16.20
N VAL A 157 -9.16 29.21 16.70
CA VAL A 157 -9.77 28.99 18.04
C VAL A 157 -8.75 29.25 19.17
N GLY A 158 -8.74 30.49 19.66
CA GLY A 158 -8.04 30.89 20.89
C GLY A 158 -8.69 30.48 22.23
N LEU A 159 -8.00 30.74 23.35
CA LEU A 159 -8.49 30.49 24.71
C LEU A 159 -9.84 31.18 25.02
N GLY A 160 -10.05 32.38 24.48
CA GLY A 160 -11.31 33.12 24.65
C GLY A 160 -12.51 32.40 24.05
N HIS A 161 -12.35 31.78 22.88
CA HIS A 161 -13.38 30.99 22.20
C HIS A 161 -13.72 29.73 23.00
N ARG A 162 -12.73 29.03 23.55
CA ARG A 162 -12.95 27.85 24.39
C ARG A 162 -13.71 28.19 25.67
N LEU A 163 -13.44 29.35 26.29
CA LEU A 163 -14.16 29.77 27.49
C LEU A 163 -15.59 30.25 27.21
N ALA A 164 -15.82 30.96 26.10
CA ALA A 164 -17.13 31.54 25.77
C ALA A 164 -18.05 30.61 24.96
N GLY A 165 -17.50 29.57 24.32
CA GLY A 165 -18.20 28.75 23.33
C GLY A 165 -17.73 27.30 23.22
N ALA A 166 -17.20 26.69 24.29
CA ALA A 166 -16.68 25.29 24.27
C ALA A 166 -17.54 24.29 23.47
N PRO A 167 -18.87 24.18 23.64
CA PRO A 167 -19.67 23.18 22.93
C PRO A 167 -19.71 23.38 21.40
N VAL A 168 -19.46 24.62 20.94
CA VAL A 168 -19.50 24.99 19.51
C VAL A 168 -18.18 24.64 18.82
N VAL A 169 -17.05 24.73 19.54
CA VAL A 169 -15.70 24.55 18.95
C VAL A 169 -15.09 23.17 19.22
N GLU A 170 -15.64 22.40 20.16
CA GLU A 170 -15.23 21.02 20.44
C GLU A 170 -15.34 20.07 19.23
N PRO A 171 -16.43 20.09 18.42
CA PRO A 171 -16.55 19.24 17.25
C PRO A 171 -15.44 19.46 16.20
N GLY A 172 -14.95 20.69 16.04
CA GLY A 172 -13.88 21.03 15.12
C GLY A 172 -12.54 20.32 15.40
N GLU A 173 -12.25 19.94 16.65
CA GLU A 173 -11.04 19.16 16.97
C GLU A 173 -11.07 17.75 16.37
N ALA A 174 -12.25 17.12 16.31
CA ALA A 174 -12.42 15.82 15.67
C ALA A 174 -12.22 15.92 14.14
N VAL A 175 -12.66 17.01 13.52
CA VAL A 175 -12.43 17.29 12.09
C VAL A 175 -10.94 17.43 11.79
N VAL A 176 -10.20 18.16 12.63
CA VAL A 176 -8.74 18.29 12.48
C VAL A 176 -8.04 16.94 12.61
N GLU A 177 -8.43 16.09 13.57
CA GLU A 177 -7.83 14.76 13.69
C GLU A 177 -8.20 13.84 12.53
N ALA A 178 -9.43 13.89 12.01
CA ALA A 178 -9.80 13.23 10.76
C ALA A 178 -8.92 13.69 9.60
N CYS A 179 -8.72 15.01 9.44
CA CYS A 179 -7.86 15.56 8.40
C CYS A 179 -6.40 15.14 8.52
N ARG A 180 -5.81 15.13 9.72
CA ARG A 180 -4.44 14.65 9.92
C ARG A 180 -4.30 13.15 9.62
N ARG A 181 -5.32 12.35 9.91
CA ARG A 181 -5.35 10.92 9.54
C ARG A 181 -5.40 10.76 8.02
N LEU A 182 -6.22 11.56 7.34
CA LEU A 182 -6.31 11.56 5.88
C LEU A 182 -5.03 12.03 5.19
N GLU A 183 -4.35 13.05 5.73
CA GLU A 183 -3.05 13.51 5.23
C GLU A 183 -1.97 12.41 5.36
N ARG A 184 -1.92 11.73 6.51
CA ARG A 184 -1.06 10.56 6.70
C ARG A 184 -1.40 9.44 5.73
N ALA A 185 -2.68 9.16 5.51
CA ALA A 185 -3.12 8.17 4.53
C ALA A 185 -2.70 8.57 3.10
N ALA A 186 -2.83 9.83 2.72
CA ALA A 186 -2.39 10.34 1.42
C ALA A 186 -0.88 10.17 1.22
N ALA A 187 -0.07 10.42 2.25
CA ALA A 187 1.36 10.17 2.22
C ALA A 187 1.67 8.67 2.02
N THR A 188 1.03 7.79 2.81
CA THR A 188 1.19 6.33 2.68
C THR A 188 0.77 5.83 1.28
N LEU A 189 -0.33 6.34 0.73
CA LEU A 189 -0.77 6.00 -0.62
C LEU A 189 0.21 6.49 -1.69
N SER A 190 0.81 7.67 -1.49
CA SER A 190 1.82 8.22 -2.39
C SER A 190 3.12 7.42 -2.34
N ASP A 191 3.52 6.92 -1.17
CA ASP A 191 4.68 6.04 -1.02
C ASP A 191 4.41 4.69 -1.70
N ALA A 192 3.22 4.11 -1.47
CA ALA A 192 2.75 2.90 -2.17
C ALA A 192 2.75 3.07 -3.70
N ALA A 193 2.43 4.27 -4.20
CA ALA A 193 2.48 4.57 -5.62
C ALA A 193 3.91 4.49 -6.19
N ARG A 194 4.91 4.91 -5.41
CA ARG A 194 6.31 4.94 -5.83
C ARG A 194 6.97 3.57 -5.81
N ASP A 195 6.68 2.77 -4.81
CA ASP A 195 7.36 1.48 -4.57
C ASP A 195 6.51 0.25 -4.95
N GLY A 196 5.23 0.44 -5.27
CA GLY A 196 4.30 -0.65 -5.58
C GLY A 196 3.85 -1.45 -4.35
N SER A 197 4.04 -0.94 -3.12
CA SER A 197 3.69 -1.66 -1.89
C SER A 197 2.17 -1.82 -1.72
N THR A 198 1.68 -3.04 -1.90
CA THR A 198 0.27 -3.38 -1.65
C THR A 198 -0.08 -3.35 -0.17
N GLU A 199 0.90 -3.52 0.73
CA GLU A 199 0.69 -3.40 2.18
C GLU A 199 0.42 -1.95 2.59
N ASP A 200 1.16 -1.00 2.01
CA ASP A 200 0.98 0.43 2.25
C ASP A 200 -0.34 0.90 1.63
N LEU A 201 -0.67 0.39 0.44
CA LEU A 201 -1.97 0.60 -0.19
C LEU A 201 -3.12 0.14 0.72
N GLU A 202 -3.04 -1.08 1.28
CA GLU A 202 -4.03 -1.58 2.22
C GLU A 202 -4.11 -0.71 3.49
N ARG A 203 -2.97 -0.32 4.07
CA ARG A 203 -2.92 0.56 5.24
C ARG A 203 -3.60 1.91 4.97
N GLY A 204 -3.30 2.53 3.83
CA GLY A 204 -3.92 3.79 3.40
C GLY A 204 -5.43 3.66 3.25
N PHE A 205 -5.90 2.65 2.52
CA PHE A 205 -7.34 2.38 2.33
C PHE A 205 -8.06 2.06 3.64
N ARG A 206 -7.40 1.39 4.59
CA ARG A 206 -7.97 1.12 5.92
C ARG A 206 -8.21 2.42 6.70
N VAL A 207 -7.31 3.39 6.59
CA VAL A 207 -7.49 4.72 7.20
C VAL A 207 -8.63 5.49 6.51
N LEU A 208 -8.69 5.46 5.17
CA LEU A 208 -9.80 6.07 4.43
C LEU A 208 -11.15 5.49 4.86
N ALA A 209 -11.26 4.16 4.95
CA ALA A 209 -12.46 3.48 5.41
C ALA A 209 -12.82 3.87 6.86
N GLY A 210 -11.85 3.91 7.78
CA GLY A 210 -12.09 4.32 9.16
C GLY A 210 -12.60 5.76 9.30
N VAL A 211 -12.12 6.68 8.45
CA VAL A 211 -12.62 8.07 8.44
C VAL A 211 -14.01 8.18 7.79
N LEU A 212 -14.36 7.29 6.85
CA LEU A 212 -15.72 7.22 6.28
C LEU A 212 -16.79 6.77 7.27
N GLU A 213 -16.42 6.01 8.31
CA GLU A 213 -17.36 5.64 9.39
C GLU A 213 -17.79 6.85 10.23
N GLU A 214 -17.01 7.94 10.20
CA GLU A 214 -17.33 9.20 10.85
C GLU A 214 -18.20 10.10 9.95
N PRO A 215 -19.34 10.61 10.44
CA PRO A 215 -20.31 11.33 9.61
C PRO A 215 -19.76 12.66 9.07
N GLY A 216 -19.97 12.89 7.77
CA GLY A 216 -19.62 14.14 7.09
C GLY A 216 -18.24 14.17 6.42
N ASN A 217 -17.50 13.05 6.40
CA ASN A 217 -16.15 12.99 5.80
C ASN A 217 -16.10 12.43 4.37
N GLU A 218 -17.25 12.09 3.78
CA GLU A 218 -17.32 11.44 2.46
C GLU A 218 -16.56 12.21 1.37
N ARG A 219 -16.71 13.54 1.34
CA ARG A 219 -16.08 14.37 0.31
C ARG A 219 -14.59 14.52 0.51
N THR A 220 -14.15 14.67 1.75
CA THR A 220 -12.73 14.74 2.11
C THR A 220 -11.99 13.45 1.75
N VAL A 221 -12.58 12.29 2.06
CA VAL A 221 -12.04 10.99 1.65
C VAL A 221 -11.99 10.86 0.12
N ARG A 222 -13.07 11.29 -0.56
CA ARG A 222 -13.13 11.30 -2.02
C ARG A 222 -12.01 12.16 -2.63
N THR A 223 -11.72 13.34 -2.09
CA THR A 223 -10.64 14.21 -2.57
C THR A 223 -9.27 13.53 -2.46
N VAL A 224 -8.98 12.89 -1.33
CA VAL A 224 -7.72 12.15 -1.14
C VAL A 224 -7.61 10.99 -2.12
N LEU A 225 -8.69 10.21 -2.27
CA LEU A 225 -8.74 9.11 -3.21
C LEU A 225 -8.55 9.58 -4.66
N ASP A 226 -9.23 10.64 -5.06
CA ASP A 226 -9.17 11.17 -6.43
C ASP A 226 -7.78 11.73 -6.76
N THR A 227 -7.12 12.33 -5.78
CA THR A 227 -5.73 12.79 -5.92
C THR A 227 -4.79 11.61 -6.15
N PHE A 228 -4.94 10.54 -5.37
CA PHE A 228 -4.16 9.31 -5.53
C PHE A 228 -4.42 8.65 -6.90
N LEU A 229 -5.69 8.44 -7.27
CA LEU A 229 -6.08 7.82 -8.54
C LEU A 229 -5.67 8.68 -9.75
N GLY A 230 -5.72 10.01 -9.62
CA GLY A 230 -5.24 10.95 -10.63
C GLY A 230 -3.73 10.92 -10.84
N GLY A 231 -2.97 10.36 -9.89
CA GLY A 231 -1.53 10.11 -10.01
C GLY A 231 -1.17 8.82 -10.74
N LEU A 232 -2.15 8.00 -11.15
CA LEU A 232 -1.93 6.78 -11.92
C LEU A 232 -2.10 7.03 -13.42
N PRO A 233 -1.29 6.39 -14.30
CA PRO A 233 -0.19 5.46 -14.00
C PRO A 233 1.05 6.19 -13.46
N THR A 234 1.88 5.47 -12.70
CA THR A 234 3.20 5.96 -12.25
C THR A 234 4.25 5.74 -13.34
N GLU A 235 5.46 6.27 -13.14
CA GLU A 235 6.58 6.04 -14.09
C GLU A 235 7.00 4.57 -14.16
N ASP A 236 6.83 3.83 -13.06
CA ASP A 236 7.07 2.39 -12.99
C ASP A 236 5.80 1.62 -13.38
N SER A 237 5.85 0.98 -14.55
CA SER A 237 4.75 0.16 -15.05
C SER A 237 4.48 -1.08 -14.20
N CYS A 238 5.50 -1.65 -13.54
CA CYS A 238 5.33 -2.79 -12.65
C CYS A 238 4.63 -2.38 -11.35
N ALA A 239 5.07 -1.28 -10.72
CA ALA A 239 4.38 -0.73 -9.55
C ALA A 239 2.92 -0.39 -9.88
N THR A 240 2.69 0.27 -11.02
CA THR A 240 1.32 0.57 -11.49
C THR A 240 0.48 -0.69 -11.68
N ALA A 241 1.06 -1.77 -12.24
CA ALA A 241 0.33 -3.02 -12.45
C ALA A 241 -0.07 -3.68 -11.12
N ASP A 242 0.83 -3.68 -10.12
CA ASP A 242 0.56 -4.24 -8.80
C ASP A 242 -0.51 -3.44 -8.03
N ILE A 243 -0.43 -2.11 -8.09
CA ILE A 243 -1.45 -1.21 -7.51
C ILE A 243 -2.80 -1.44 -8.18
N ALA A 244 -2.85 -1.43 -9.51
CA ALA A 244 -4.10 -1.58 -10.23
C ALA A 244 -4.73 -2.97 -10.00
N GLY A 245 -3.91 -4.03 -9.98
CA GLY A 245 -4.38 -5.38 -9.62
C GLY A 245 -5.00 -5.42 -8.23
N TRP A 246 -4.34 -4.83 -7.23
CA TRP A 246 -4.88 -4.75 -5.86
C TRP A 246 -6.19 -3.95 -5.79
N LEU A 247 -6.25 -2.78 -6.45
CA LEU A 247 -7.44 -1.92 -6.48
C LEU A 247 -8.64 -2.61 -7.15
N ARG A 248 -8.39 -3.43 -8.17
CA ARG A 248 -9.41 -4.25 -8.86
C ARG A 248 -9.92 -5.40 -7.99
N ASP A 249 -9.01 -6.08 -7.28
CA ASP A 249 -9.34 -7.24 -6.44
C ASP A 249 -9.93 -6.87 -5.07
N ARG A 250 -9.91 -5.58 -4.71
CA ARG A 250 -10.49 -5.10 -3.45
C ARG A 250 -11.98 -5.44 -3.38
N LYS A 251 -12.39 -6.00 -2.24
CA LYS A 251 -13.81 -6.25 -1.93
C LYS A 251 -14.60 -4.94 -1.92
N PRO A 252 -15.72 -4.83 -2.66
CA PRO A 252 -16.55 -3.63 -2.67
C PRO A 252 -17.05 -3.27 -1.26
N SER A 253 -16.91 -2.00 -0.90
CA SER A 253 -17.33 -1.42 0.38
C SER A 253 -18.68 -0.67 0.29
N ARG A 254 -19.20 -0.48 -0.93
CA ARG A 254 -20.45 0.26 -1.23
C ARG A 254 -20.41 1.73 -0.83
N ASP A 255 -19.23 2.31 -0.93
CA ASP A 255 -18.95 3.71 -0.62
C ASP A 255 -18.09 4.34 -1.73
N VAL A 256 -17.56 5.53 -1.46
CA VAL A 256 -16.74 6.28 -2.43
C VAL A 256 -15.46 5.56 -2.84
N LEU A 257 -14.98 4.57 -2.08
CA LEU A 257 -13.78 3.82 -2.40
C LEU A 257 -13.98 2.87 -3.58
N ASP A 258 -15.22 2.49 -3.92
CA ASP A 258 -15.50 1.51 -4.99
C ASP A 258 -15.15 2.03 -6.38
N ARG A 259 -15.01 3.35 -6.54
CA ARG A 259 -14.57 3.95 -7.81
C ARG A 259 -13.15 3.54 -8.21
N SER A 260 -12.31 3.16 -7.24
CA SER A 260 -10.91 2.80 -7.50
C SER A 260 -10.79 1.60 -8.43
N ALA A 261 -11.75 0.66 -8.37
CA ALA A 261 -11.78 -0.51 -9.24
C ALA A 261 -11.98 -0.11 -10.72
N ALA A 262 -12.82 0.90 -11.00
CA ALA A 262 -13.07 1.36 -12.36
C ALA A 262 -11.83 2.05 -12.96
N ASP A 263 -11.10 2.83 -12.16
CA ASP A 263 -9.84 3.45 -12.60
C ASP A 263 -8.74 2.40 -12.79
N ALA A 264 -8.67 1.39 -11.91
CA ALA A 264 -7.76 0.27 -12.04
C ALA A 264 -7.98 -0.50 -13.35
N THR A 265 -9.22 -0.86 -13.68
CA THR A 265 -9.57 -1.56 -14.93
C THR A 265 -9.13 -0.79 -16.20
N ARG A 266 -9.09 0.54 -16.14
CA ARG A 266 -8.64 1.37 -17.26
C ARG A 266 -7.11 1.41 -17.40
N THR A 267 -6.38 1.37 -16.28
CA THR A 267 -4.92 1.57 -16.24
C THR A 267 -4.14 0.26 -16.28
N GLU A 268 -4.65 -0.80 -15.64
CA GLU A 268 -3.97 -2.09 -15.46
C GLU A 268 -3.46 -2.73 -16.77
N PRO A 269 -4.22 -2.77 -17.88
CA PRO A 269 -3.76 -3.51 -19.05
C PRO A 269 -2.53 -2.87 -19.72
N ALA A 270 -2.43 -1.54 -19.72
CA ALA A 270 -1.23 -0.85 -20.21
C ALA A 270 -0.03 -1.09 -19.28
N ALA A 271 -0.25 -1.04 -17.97
CA ALA A 271 0.78 -1.28 -16.96
C ALA A 271 1.32 -2.72 -17.01
N LEU A 272 0.46 -3.72 -17.17
CA LEU A 272 0.87 -5.13 -17.32
C LEU A 272 1.74 -5.36 -18.55
N ALA A 273 1.37 -4.76 -19.69
CA ALA A 273 2.17 -4.83 -20.91
C ALA A 273 3.54 -4.17 -20.70
N GLY A 274 3.55 -2.92 -20.21
CA GLY A 274 4.79 -2.17 -19.96
C GLY A 274 5.72 -2.83 -18.95
N CYS A 275 5.16 -3.40 -17.86
CA CYS A 275 5.93 -4.18 -16.91
C CYS A 275 6.51 -5.45 -17.53
N GLY A 276 5.72 -6.15 -18.37
CA GLY A 276 6.19 -7.29 -19.14
C GLY A 276 7.36 -6.93 -20.06
N ASP A 277 7.33 -5.78 -20.72
CA ASP A 277 8.41 -5.29 -21.59
C ASP A 277 9.67 -4.95 -20.78
N HIS A 278 9.53 -4.26 -19.65
CA HIS A 278 10.65 -3.94 -18.77
C HIS A 278 11.33 -5.22 -18.22
N LEU A 279 10.53 -6.18 -17.74
CA LEU A 279 11.06 -7.47 -17.28
C LEU A 279 11.71 -8.29 -18.41
N MET A 280 11.24 -8.13 -19.65
CA MET A 280 11.92 -8.74 -20.81
C MET A 280 13.30 -8.12 -21.05
N SER A 281 13.46 -6.80 -20.88
CA SER A 281 14.76 -6.14 -21.08
C SER A 281 15.78 -6.46 -19.98
N GLU A 282 15.31 -6.76 -18.77
CA GLU A 282 16.15 -7.18 -17.63
C GLU A 282 16.45 -8.69 -17.61
N ASP A 283 16.13 -9.41 -18.70
CA ASP A 283 16.24 -10.87 -18.82
C ASP A 283 15.44 -11.66 -17.75
N ALA A 284 14.49 -11.01 -17.06
CA ALA A 284 13.57 -11.60 -16.09
C ALA A 284 12.40 -12.33 -16.79
N TRP A 285 12.71 -13.19 -17.78
CA TRP A 285 11.75 -13.74 -18.74
C TRP A 285 10.60 -14.53 -18.09
N GLN A 286 10.83 -15.21 -16.95
CA GLN A 286 9.75 -15.90 -16.24
C GLN A 286 8.69 -14.93 -15.71
N GLN A 287 9.12 -13.84 -15.10
CA GLN A 287 8.24 -12.81 -14.54
C GLN A 287 7.56 -12.04 -15.67
N ALA A 288 8.31 -11.68 -16.72
CA ALA A 288 7.75 -11.06 -17.92
C ALA A 288 6.62 -11.89 -18.53
N ARG A 289 6.85 -13.20 -18.72
CA ARG A 289 5.83 -14.12 -19.22
C ARG A 289 4.58 -14.11 -18.34
N ALA A 290 4.74 -14.14 -17.03
CA ALA A 290 3.62 -14.10 -16.09
C ALA A 290 2.81 -12.81 -16.20
N ARG A 291 3.46 -11.64 -16.37
CA ARG A 291 2.77 -10.34 -16.56
C ARG A 291 1.95 -10.31 -17.85
N TYR A 292 2.53 -10.76 -18.98
CA TYR A 292 1.77 -10.85 -20.22
C TYR A 292 0.63 -11.86 -20.15
N GLN A 293 0.82 -13.00 -19.48
CA GLN A 293 -0.25 -13.99 -19.27
C GLN A 293 -1.39 -13.39 -18.44
N HIS A 294 -1.05 -12.67 -17.37
CA HIS A 294 -2.05 -12.00 -16.54
C HIS A 294 -2.89 -10.98 -17.35
N LEU A 295 -2.27 -10.22 -18.26
CA LEU A 295 -3.01 -9.37 -19.20
C LEU A 295 -4.00 -10.18 -20.03
N LEU A 296 -3.57 -11.32 -20.58
CA LEU A 296 -4.41 -12.14 -21.45
C LEU A 296 -5.55 -12.84 -20.72
N ASP A 297 -5.31 -13.22 -19.48
CA ASP A 297 -6.29 -13.92 -18.64
C ASP A 297 -7.35 -12.94 -18.11
N THR A 298 -6.93 -11.73 -17.71
CA THR A 298 -7.83 -10.71 -17.14
C THR A 298 -8.49 -9.83 -18.22
N TYR A 299 -7.78 -9.53 -19.31
CA TYR A 299 -8.18 -8.59 -20.36
C TYR A 299 -8.02 -9.19 -21.77
N PRO A 300 -8.70 -10.29 -22.12
CA PRO A 300 -8.48 -11.01 -23.37
C PRO A 300 -8.83 -10.21 -24.64
N ASP A 301 -9.74 -9.25 -24.52
CA ASP A 301 -10.25 -8.41 -25.62
C ASP A 301 -9.57 -7.02 -25.69
N ASP A 302 -8.58 -6.75 -24.83
CA ASP A 302 -7.84 -5.49 -24.85
C ASP A 302 -6.98 -5.38 -26.13
N SER A 303 -6.85 -4.16 -26.66
CA SER A 303 -6.04 -3.86 -27.86
C SER A 303 -4.59 -4.35 -27.80
N ARG A 304 -4.04 -4.56 -26.60
CA ARG A 304 -2.66 -5.00 -26.35
C ARG A 304 -2.54 -6.53 -26.24
N ALA A 305 -3.64 -7.27 -26.35
CA ALA A 305 -3.63 -8.73 -26.23
C ALA A 305 -2.72 -9.41 -27.27
N ASP A 306 -2.69 -8.93 -28.52
CA ASP A 306 -1.80 -9.51 -29.54
C ASP A 306 -0.32 -9.28 -29.24
N GLU A 307 0.01 -8.09 -28.73
CA GLU A 307 1.35 -7.76 -28.26
C GLU A 307 1.76 -8.64 -27.08
N ALA A 308 0.90 -8.78 -26.06
CA ALA A 308 1.13 -9.66 -24.93
C ALA A 308 1.30 -11.13 -25.34
N ARG A 309 0.50 -11.65 -26.29
CA ARG A 309 0.72 -13.00 -26.88
C ARG A 309 2.11 -13.10 -27.53
N GLY A 310 2.56 -12.03 -28.18
CA GLY A 310 3.91 -11.90 -28.70
C GLY A 310 4.97 -11.95 -27.59
N GLY A 311 4.77 -11.19 -26.52
CA GLY A 311 5.59 -11.19 -25.32
C GLY A 311 5.73 -12.56 -24.68
N VAL A 312 4.61 -13.28 -24.46
CA VAL A 312 4.61 -14.67 -23.95
C VAL A 312 5.45 -15.59 -24.82
N ARG A 313 5.30 -15.50 -26.16
CA ARG A 313 6.10 -16.32 -27.09
C ARG A 313 7.58 -15.99 -26.98
N LYS A 314 7.96 -14.70 -27.00
CA LYS A 314 9.37 -14.26 -26.89
C LYS A 314 9.99 -14.72 -25.57
N ALA A 315 9.31 -14.50 -24.44
CA ALA A 315 9.76 -14.93 -23.12
C ALA A 315 9.94 -16.45 -23.04
N THR A 316 9.01 -17.21 -23.61
CA THR A 316 9.11 -18.68 -23.67
C THR A 316 10.33 -19.14 -24.47
N LEU A 317 10.57 -18.54 -25.64
CA LEU A 317 11.75 -18.85 -26.45
C LEU A 317 13.07 -18.51 -25.73
N ALA A 318 13.11 -17.39 -25.02
CA ALA A 318 14.28 -16.99 -24.24
C ALA A 318 14.58 -18.00 -23.11
N LEU A 319 13.54 -18.43 -22.37
CA LEU A 319 13.66 -19.46 -21.34
C LEU A 319 14.13 -20.81 -21.89
N GLU A 320 13.55 -21.26 -23.01
CA GLU A 320 13.98 -22.48 -23.68
C GLU A 320 15.46 -22.41 -24.10
N LEU A 321 15.87 -21.31 -24.74
CA LEU A 321 17.25 -21.12 -25.18
C LEU A 321 18.23 -21.05 -24.00
N HIS A 322 17.86 -20.37 -22.92
CA HIS A 322 18.67 -20.29 -21.70
C HIS A 322 18.87 -21.69 -21.09
N LYS A 323 17.80 -22.48 -20.98
CA LYS A 323 17.88 -23.87 -20.51
C LYS A 323 18.82 -24.71 -21.38
N VAL A 324 18.68 -24.64 -22.71
CA VAL A 324 19.54 -25.38 -23.64
C VAL A 324 21.00 -24.94 -23.48
N ARG A 325 21.29 -23.64 -23.37
CA ARG A 325 22.65 -23.13 -23.17
C ARG A 325 23.28 -23.65 -21.88
N GLY A 326 22.52 -23.75 -20.79
CA GLY A 326 22.97 -24.39 -19.55
C GLY A 326 23.33 -25.85 -19.77
N LEU A 327 22.39 -26.63 -20.31
CA LEU A 327 22.59 -28.05 -20.58
C LEU A 327 23.76 -28.35 -21.53
N VAL A 328 23.98 -27.52 -22.54
CA VAL A 328 25.10 -27.65 -23.47
C VAL A 328 26.44 -27.39 -22.76
N ARG A 329 26.48 -26.41 -21.87
CA ARG A 329 27.69 -26.09 -21.08
C ARG A 329 28.06 -27.22 -20.12
N ASP A 330 27.05 -27.90 -19.58
CA ASP A 330 27.21 -28.98 -18.62
C ASP A 330 27.45 -30.36 -19.29
N ALA A 331 27.46 -30.44 -20.63
CA ALA A 331 27.68 -31.66 -21.38
C ALA A 331 29.18 -31.87 -21.69
N TYR A 332 29.86 -32.67 -20.87
CA TYR A 332 31.27 -33.03 -21.04
C TYR A 332 31.48 -34.43 -21.63
N ASP A 333 30.45 -35.28 -21.61
CA ASP A 333 30.40 -36.61 -22.23
C ASP A 333 29.00 -36.89 -22.82
N ALA A 334 28.78 -38.10 -23.35
CA ALA A 334 27.51 -38.50 -23.94
C ALA A 334 26.40 -38.80 -22.90
N GLU A 335 26.70 -38.71 -21.61
CA GLU A 335 25.83 -39.04 -20.46
C GLU A 335 25.67 -37.86 -19.47
N SER A 336 26.02 -36.64 -19.89
CA SER A 336 25.92 -35.43 -19.09
C SER A 336 25.22 -34.29 -19.82
N GLY A 337 24.74 -33.31 -19.04
CA GLY A 337 24.09 -32.10 -19.55
C GLY A 337 22.97 -32.38 -20.54
N TYR A 338 23.05 -31.79 -21.73
CA TYR A 338 22.06 -31.97 -22.78
C TYR A 338 21.96 -33.43 -23.27
N CYS A 339 23.05 -34.19 -23.22
CA CYS A 339 23.11 -35.54 -23.78
C CYS A 339 22.38 -36.59 -22.94
N ASP A 340 22.31 -36.36 -21.63
CA ASP A 340 21.46 -37.10 -20.70
C ASP A 340 20.01 -36.59 -20.71
N SER A 341 19.84 -35.29 -20.54
CA SER A 341 18.54 -34.66 -20.32
C SER A 341 18.21 -33.63 -21.43
N PRO A 342 17.89 -34.09 -22.66
CA PRO A 342 17.70 -33.21 -23.81
C PRO A 342 16.50 -32.28 -23.63
N ALA A 343 16.66 -31.03 -24.06
CA ALA A 343 15.61 -30.02 -24.00
C ALA A 343 15.33 -29.42 -25.38
N LYS A 344 14.05 -29.17 -25.69
CA LYS A 344 13.69 -28.49 -26.93
C LYS A 344 13.98 -26.98 -26.84
N TYR A 345 14.31 -26.40 -27.99
CA TYR A 345 14.25 -24.96 -28.23
C TYR A 345 13.44 -24.70 -29.48
N SER A 346 12.17 -24.32 -29.32
CA SER A 346 11.20 -24.22 -30.43
C SER A 346 11.52 -23.13 -31.46
N GLY A 347 12.40 -22.19 -31.10
CA GLY A 347 12.97 -21.16 -31.98
C GLY A 347 14.15 -21.62 -32.83
N ALA A 348 14.64 -22.85 -32.65
CA ALA A 348 15.75 -23.39 -33.43
C ALA A 348 15.42 -23.47 -34.94
N PRO A 349 16.42 -23.33 -35.83
CA PRO A 349 16.27 -23.67 -37.23
C PRO A 349 15.64 -25.07 -37.41
N PRO A 350 14.64 -25.23 -38.29
CA PRO A 350 14.04 -26.55 -38.51
C PRO A 350 15.02 -27.47 -39.23
N TYR A 351 14.94 -28.78 -38.97
CA TYR A 351 15.71 -29.80 -39.67
C TYR A 351 15.15 -30.06 -41.09
N ARG A 352 15.85 -29.61 -42.14
CA ARG A 352 15.38 -29.61 -43.54
C ARG A 352 16.34 -30.35 -44.47
N LYS A 353 15.91 -30.55 -45.72
CA LYS A 353 16.77 -31.08 -46.79
C LYS A 353 18.04 -30.25 -46.94
N GLY A 354 19.16 -30.93 -47.18
CA GLY A 354 20.48 -30.31 -47.25
C GLY A 354 21.25 -30.35 -45.92
N SER A 355 22.30 -29.54 -45.81
CA SER A 355 23.19 -29.55 -44.64
C SER A 355 22.60 -28.73 -43.48
N ASN A 356 22.51 -29.37 -42.32
CA ASN A 356 21.99 -28.78 -41.08
C ASN A 356 23.13 -28.59 -40.08
N ARG A 357 23.28 -27.36 -39.57
CA ARG A 357 24.26 -27.09 -38.51
C ARG A 357 23.87 -27.82 -37.24
N ALA A 358 24.86 -28.39 -36.57
CA ALA A 358 24.71 -29.15 -35.35
C ALA A 358 25.68 -28.69 -34.26
N LEU A 359 25.24 -28.81 -33.01
CA LEU A 359 26.11 -28.87 -31.84
C LEU A 359 26.66 -30.29 -31.73
N PHE A 360 27.97 -30.45 -31.64
CA PHE A 360 28.61 -31.73 -31.35
C PHE A 360 29.13 -31.71 -29.92
N LEU A 361 28.64 -32.61 -29.09
CA LEU A 361 28.92 -32.71 -27.65
C LEU A 361 29.48 -34.09 -27.33
N GLY A 362 30.19 -34.20 -26.21
CA GLY A 362 30.84 -35.44 -25.78
C GLY A 362 32.21 -35.63 -26.42
N ASP A 363 32.50 -36.83 -26.92
CA ASP A 363 33.80 -37.16 -27.49
C ASP A 363 34.12 -36.33 -28.75
N THR A 364 35.31 -35.74 -28.77
CA THR A 364 35.74 -34.80 -29.82
C THR A 364 36.78 -35.37 -30.78
N GLU A 365 37.25 -36.61 -30.59
CA GLU A 365 38.32 -37.21 -31.38
C GLU A 365 38.00 -37.18 -32.88
N TYR A 366 36.77 -37.56 -33.23
CA TYR A 366 36.28 -37.58 -34.62
C TYR A 366 35.39 -36.38 -34.96
N THR A 367 34.54 -35.94 -34.03
CA THR A 367 33.62 -34.83 -34.28
C THR A 367 34.34 -33.48 -34.39
N GLY A 368 35.51 -33.35 -33.74
CA GLY A 368 36.40 -32.21 -33.83
C GLY A 368 36.98 -31.98 -35.24
N GLN A 369 36.99 -33.02 -36.09
CA GLN A 369 37.53 -32.97 -37.45
C GLN A 369 36.49 -32.56 -38.50
N LEU A 370 35.21 -32.43 -38.12
CA LEU A 370 34.12 -32.13 -39.04
C LEU A 370 34.17 -30.69 -39.57
N PRO A 371 33.67 -30.44 -40.79
CA PRO A 371 33.66 -29.10 -41.38
C PRO A 371 32.94 -28.07 -40.53
N GLY A 372 33.51 -26.85 -40.41
CA GLY A 372 32.88 -25.74 -39.67
C GLY A 372 31.51 -25.30 -40.23
N GLY A 373 31.19 -25.65 -41.48
CA GLY A 373 29.86 -25.45 -42.06
C GLY A 373 28.77 -26.35 -41.47
N TRP A 374 29.15 -27.50 -40.90
CA TRP A 374 28.25 -28.44 -40.23
C TRP A 374 28.15 -28.19 -38.72
N ARG A 375 29.05 -27.39 -38.17
CA ARG A 375 29.19 -27.16 -36.73
C ARG A 375 28.74 -25.77 -36.33
N THR A 376 28.35 -25.64 -35.07
CA THR A 376 28.13 -24.35 -34.39
C THR A 376 28.25 -24.57 -32.89
N ASP A 377 28.75 -23.57 -32.17
CA ASP A 377 28.78 -23.57 -30.70
C ASP A 377 27.61 -22.76 -30.11
N ASP A 378 26.85 -22.06 -30.96
CA ASP A 378 25.65 -21.31 -30.56
C ASP A 378 24.38 -22.17 -30.77
N PRO A 379 23.67 -22.53 -29.69
CA PRO A 379 22.42 -23.29 -29.79
C PRO A 379 21.33 -22.59 -30.61
N ALA A 380 21.35 -21.26 -30.71
CA ALA A 380 20.35 -20.54 -31.51
C ALA A 380 20.52 -20.78 -33.03
N LYS A 381 21.70 -21.26 -33.46
CA LYS A 381 22.03 -21.53 -34.87
C LYS A 381 22.00 -23.02 -35.22
N ALA A 382 21.79 -23.88 -34.25
CA ALA A 382 21.80 -25.33 -34.42
C ALA A 382 20.40 -25.86 -34.76
N ALA A 383 20.30 -26.70 -35.78
CA ALA A 383 19.09 -27.50 -36.03
C ALA A 383 19.13 -28.83 -35.25
N LEU A 384 20.34 -29.33 -34.98
CA LEU A 384 20.60 -30.62 -34.37
C LEU A 384 21.52 -30.50 -33.15
N VAL A 385 21.39 -31.44 -32.22
CA VAL A 385 22.40 -31.74 -31.21
C VAL A 385 22.84 -33.18 -31.37
N VAL A 386 24.14 -33.40 -31.52
CA VAL A 386 24.76 -34.70 -31.73
C VAL A 386 25.68 -34.97 -30.55
N CYS A 387 25.26 -35.89 -29.68
CA CYS A 387 26.07 -36.38 -28.59
C CYS A 387 26.84 -37.61 -29.06
N ALA A 388 28.16 -37.50 -29.12
CA ALA A 388 29.05 -38.58 -29.51
C ALA A 388 29.67 -39.21 -28.26
N ASP A 389 29.61 -40.53 -28.20
CA ASP A 389 30.28 -41.32 -27.18
C ASP A 389 31.67 -41.74 -27.65
N SER A 390 32.44 -42.33 -26.74
CA SER A 390 33.75 -42.91 -27.02
C SER A 390 33.65 -43.95 -28.15
N ALA A 391 34.69 -44.00 -28.98
CA ALA A 391 34.73 -44.95 -30.08
C ALA A 391 34.81 -46.40 -29.58
N GLU A 392 34.14 -47.30 -30.31
CA GLU A 392 34.09 -48.74 -30.07
C GLU A 392 34.52 -49.52 -31.32
N ASN A 393 34.85 -50.80 -31.14
CA ASN A 393 35.09 -51.72 -32.25
C ASN A 393 33.80 -51.90 -33.08
N GLY A 394 33.84 -51.41 -34.31
CA GLY A 394 32.81 -51.63 -35.32
C GLY A 394 32.98 -52.96 -36.06
N SER A 395 32.50 -52.99 -37.29
CA SER A 395 32.68 -54.16 -38.16
C SER A 395 34.16 -54.45 -38.37
N ALA A 396 34.55 -55.71 -38.22
CA ALA A 396 35.89 -56.19 -38.57
C ALA A 396 36.16 -55.91 -40.06
N VAL A 397 37.38 -55.47 -40.35
CA VAL A 397 37.84 -55.15 -41.71
C VAL A 397 38.78 -56.26 -42.19
N GLU A 398 39.83 -56.54 -41.42
CA GLU A 398 40.89 -57.47 -41.80
C GLU A 398 41.66 -57.92 -40.56
N THR A 399 42.09 -59.18 -40.52
CA THR A 399 42.99 -59.71 -39.48
C THR A 399 44.37 -59.91 -40.09
N CYS A 400 45.39 -59.38 -39.43
CA CYS A 400 46.76 -59.43 -39.90
C CYS A 400 47.70 -60.04 -38.87
N HIS A 401 48.70 -60.74 -39.39
CA HIS A 401 49.70 -61.47 -38.62
C HIS A 401 50.98 -60.66 -38.52
N TYR A 402 51.41 -60.39 -37.29
CA TYR A 402 52.64 -59.67 -37.00
C TYR A 402 53.66 -60.59 -36.35
N GLU A 403 54.93 -60.44 -36.74
CA GLU A 403 56.03 -61.16 -36.11
C GLU A 403 56.08 -60.86 -34.62
N ASN A 404 56.30 -61.91 -33.83
CA ASN A 404 56.40 -61.84 -32.38
C ASN A 404 57.86 -62.00 -31.98
N ASP A 405 58.40 -60.99 -31.29
CA ASP A 405 59.80 -60.97 -30.84
C ASP A 405 60.18 -62.15 -29.92
N LYS A 406 59.19 -62.81 -29.30
CA LYS A 406 59.38 -63.96 -28.41
C LYS A 406 59.34 -65.31 -29.13
N SER A 407 58.73 -65.40 -30.32
CA SER A 407 58.62 -66.66 -31.07
C SER A 407 58.17 -66.41 -32.52
N GLU A 408 59.00 -66.84 -33.48
CA GLU A 408 58.68 -66.81 -34.92
C GLU A 408 57.47 -67.71 -35.30
N TYR A 409 57.14 -68.68 -34.45
CA TYR A 409 56.06 -69.65 -34.72
C TYR A 409 54.70 -69.26 -34.14
N LEU A 410 54.63 -68.16 -33.38
CA LEU A 410 53.40 -67.67 -32.74
C LEU A 410 53.21 -66.17 -33.04
N PRO A 411 52.88 -65.81 -34.30
CA PRO A 411 52.63 -64.42 -34.66
C PRO A 411 51.45 -63.85 -33.87
N TYR A 412 51.50 -62.54 -33.63
CA TYR A 412 50.35 -61.83 -33.08
C TYR A 412 49.28 -61.68 -34.16
N GLU A 413 48.06 -62.13 -33.86
CA GLU A 413 46.89 -61.93 -34.72
C GLU A 413 46.16 -60.67 -34.25
N VAL A 414 46.12 -59.65 -35.09
CA VAL A 414 45.47 -58.37 -34.78
C VAL A 414 44.33 -58.15 -35.75
N THR A 415 43.10 -58.05 -35.23
CA THR A 415 41.94 -57.70 -36.06
C THR A 415 41.77 -56.19 -36.08
N PHE A 416 41.74 -55.62 -37.29
CA PHE A 416 41.45 -54.21 -37.50
C PHE A 416 39.95 -54.00 -37.67
N HIS A 417 39.38 -53.11 -36.86
CA HIS A 417 37.96 -52.77 -36.87
C HIS A 417 37.72 -51.37 -37.41
N LYS A 418 36.57 -51.17 -38.07
CA LYS A 418 36.06 -49.82 -38.32
C LYS A 418 35.85 -49.12 -36.98
N VAL A 419 36.12 -47.82 -36.91
CA VAL A 419 35.80 -47.01 -35.75
C VAL A 419 34.28 -46.84 -35.72
N LYS A 420 33.60 -47.39 -34.71
CA LYS A 420 32.17 -47.17 -34.49
C LYS A 420 31.99 -46.10 -33.43
N VAL A 421 31.34 -45.01 -33.77
CA VAL A 421 31.01 -43.93 -32.82
C VAL A 421 29.53 -44.01 -32.47
N PRO A 422 29.15 -44.38 -31.24
CA PRO A 422 27.77 -44.32 -30.77
C PRO A 422 27.27 -42.86 -30.71
N LEU A 423 26.02 -42.64 -31.13
CA LEU A 423 25.42 -41.31 -31.22
C LEU A 423 24.03 -41.23 -30.57
N LYS A 424 23.77 -40.10 -29.90
CA LYS A 424 22.41 -39.62 -29.62
C LYS A 424 22.19 -38.33 -30.41
N VAL A 425 21.41 -38.42 -31.48
CA VAL A 425 21.06 -37.28 -32.34
C VAL A 425 19.69 -36.75 -31.97
N TYR A 426 19.54 -35.45 -31.77
CA TYR A 426 18.28 -34.80 -31.43
C TYR A 426 17.99 -33.63 -32.37
N GLU A 427 16.76 -33.52 -32.85
CA GLU A 427 16.26 -32.27 -33.46
C GLU A 427 16.05 -31.24 -32.35
N LEU A 428 16.84 -30.16 -32.35
CA LEU A 428 16.80 -29.17 -31.26
C LEU A 428 15.43 -28.51 -31.16
N ARG A 429 14.75 -28.29 -32.29
CA ARG A 429 13.45 -27.62 -32.33
C ARG A 429 12.36 -28.37 -31.57
N THR A 430 12.35 -29.69 -31.69
CA THR A 430 11.28 -30.54 -31.17
C THR A 430 11.70 -31.36 -29.96
N GLY A 431 13.01 -31.50 -29.72
CA GLY A 431 13.59 -32.42 -28.75
C GLY A 431 13.52 -33.89 -29.15
N LYS A 432 13.07 -34.20 -30.37
CA LYS A 432 12.91 -35.59 -30.81
C LYS A 432 14.25 -36.22 -31.16
N ARG A 433 14.46 -37.44 -30.70
CA ARG A 433 15.65 -38.23 -31.03
C ARG A 433 15.53 -38.76 -32.46
N LEU A 434 16.58 -38.56 -33.26
CA LEU A 434 16.69 -38.97 -34.66
C LEU A 434 17.69 -40.12 -34.83
N ASP A 435 17.64 -40.77 -35.99
CA ASP A 435 18.67 -41.67 -36.47
C ASP A 435 19.76 -40.91 -37.24
N PRO A 436 20.98 -41.46 -37.38
CA PRO A 436 21.43 -42.77 -36.93
C PRO A 436 21.84 -42.82 -35.44
N ARG A 437 21.85 -44.03 -34.86
CA ARG A 437 22.31 -44.32 -33.48
C ARG A 437 23.81 -44.51 -33.35
N SER A 438 24.51 -44.69 -34.47
CA SER A 438 25.96 -44.77 -34.53
C SER A 438 26.41 -44.53 -35.96
N VAL A 439 27.67 -44.15 -36.14
CA VAL A 439 28.33 -44.12 -37.44
C VAL A 439 29.55 -45.02 -37.42
N GLN A 440 29.93 -45.56 -38.58
CA GLN A 440 31.16 -46.35 -38.72
C GLN A 440 32.08 -45.67 -39.71
N ILE A 441 33.32 -45.44 -39.29
CA ILE A 441 34.36 -44.80 -40.08
C ILE A 441 35.30 -45.90 -40.57
N GLY A 442 35.39 -46.02 -41.89
CA GLY A 442 36.37 -46.88 -42.55
C GLY A 442 37.75 -46.22 -42.63
N GLY A 443 38.76 -47.03 -42.89
CA GLY A 443 40.14 -46.60 -42.95
C GLY A 443 41.02 -47.68 -43.54
N THR A 444 42.34 -47.47 -43.49
CA THR A 444 43.33 -48.48 -43.89
C THR A 444 43.67 -49.40 -42.74
N SER A 445 43.74 -50.70 -43.00
CA SER A 445 44.15 -51.77 -42.08
C SER A 445 45.59 -52.22 -42.37
N CYS A 446 46.15 -53.02 -41.46
CA CYS A 446 47.37 -53.80 -41.68
C CYS A 446 48.60 -52.99 -42.12
N PRO A 447 49.03 -52.00 -41.33
CA PRO A 447 50.31 -51.35 -41.56
C PRO A 447 51.45 -52.37 -41.54
N ARG A 448 52.54 -52.08 -42.24
CA ARG A 448 53.73 -52.95 -42.26
C ARG A 448 54.36 -53.12 -40.87
N THR A 449 54.22 -52.12 -40.00
CA THR A 449 54.74 -52.12 -38.63
C THR A 449 53.63 -51.63 -37.72
N LEU A 450 53.35 -52.41 -36.67
CA LEU A 450 52.39 -52.05 -35.64
C LEU A 450 53.13 -51.54 -34.41
N TYR A 451 52.82 -50.32 -34.00
CA TYR A 451 53.33 -49.74 -32.76
C TYR A 451 52.21 -49.83 -31.71
N TYR A 452 52.47 -50.49 -30.59
CA TYR A 452 51.55 -50.55 -29.45
C TYR A 452 52.33 -50.31 -28.15
N GLU A 453 51.64 -49.77 -27.16
CA GLU A 453 52.18 -49.58 -25.82
C GLU A 453 51.67 -50.68 -24.90
N TYR A 454 52.54 -51.25 -24.07
CA TYR A 454 52.15 -52.18 -23.02
C TYR A 454 52.63 -51.65 -21.66
N TYR A 455 51.77 -51.76 -20.65
CA TYR A 455 52.03 -51.27 -19.30
C TYR A 455 52.12 -52.47 -18.34
N GLY A 456 53.34 -52.82 -17.92
CA GLY A 456 53.59 -53.90 -16.96
C GLY A 456 54.89 -54.66 -17.21
N SER A 457 55.11 -55.74 -16.44
CA SER A 457 56.29 -56.61 -16.58
C SER A 457 56.14 -57.69 -17.66
N TYR A 458 54.95 -57.86 -18.22
CA TYR A 458 54.67 -58.84 -19.27
C TYR A 458 53.99 -58.18 -20.46
N ASP A 459 54.59 -58.38 -21.63
CA ASP A 459 53.99 -58.01 -22.91
C ASP A 459 53.08 -59.15 -23.41
N TYR A 460 51.78 -58.86 -23.46
CA TYR A 460 50.72 -59.76 -23.94
C TYR A 460 50.43 -59.62 -25.44
N GLY A 461 51.17 -58.75 -26.14
CA GLY A 461 50.94 -58.42 -27.54
C GLY A 461 49.95 -57.28 -27.74
N PRO A 462 49.83 -56.80 -28.99
CA PRO A 462 48.81 -55.85 -29.38
C PRO A 462 47.41 -56.49 -29.25
N GLY A 463 46.45 -55.71 -28.76
CA GLY A 463 45.03 -56.08 -28.83
C GLY A 463 44.46 -55.85 -30.23
N ASP A 464 43.13 -55.95 -30.37
CA ASP A 464 42.45 -55.50 -31.58
C ASP A 464 42.61 -53.99 -31.75
N GLU A 465 42.71 -53.54 -33.00
CA GLU A 465 43.06 -52.17 -33.35
C GLU A 465 41.98 -51.49 -34.20
N PHE A 466 41.93 -50.15 -34.14
CA PHE A 466 41.14 -49.39 -35.10
C PHE A 466 41.88 -49.23 -36.43
N VAL A 467 41.10 -49.18 -37.52
CA VAL A 467 41.64 -48.74 -38.82
C VAL A 467 42.16 -47.31 -38.75
N SER A 468 43.21 -47.00 -39.51
CA SER A 468 43.70 -45.63 -39.64
C SER A 468 42.74 -44.80 -40.49
N THR A 469 42.12 -43.79 -39.88
CA THR A 469 41.06 -43.00 -40.51
C THR A 469 41.61 -41.81 -41.32
N SER A 470 40.81 -41.33 -42.29
CA SER A 470 41.10 -40.11 -43.04
C SER A 470 40.02 -39.05 -42.78
N LYS A 471 40.36 -37.76 -42.92
CA LYS A 471 39.39 -36.65 -42.76
C LYS A 471 38.17 -36.79 -43.68
N SER A 472 38.36 -37.28 -44.91
CA SER A 472 37.26 -37.57 -45.84
C SER A 472 36.41 -38.74 -45.35
N GLY A 473 37.03 -39.80 -44.82
CA GLY A 473 36.31 -40.94 -44.24
C GLY A 473 35.44 -40.53 -43.05
N VAL A 474 35.97 -39.71 -42.14
CA VAL A 474 35.21 -39.14 -41.01
C VAL A 474 34.02 -38.32 -41.53
N ARG A 475 34.27 -37.38 -42.45
CA ARG A 475 33.20 -36.55 -43.04
C ARG A 475 32.12 -37.40 -43.70
N ASP A 476 32.51 -38.41 -44.48
CA ASP A 476 31.56 -39.22 -45.23
C ASP A 476 30.72 -40.11 -44.31
N ALA A 477 31.29 -40.59 -43.19
CA ALA A 477 30.56 -41.33 -42.17
C ALA A 477 29.53 -40.47 -41.42
N PHE A 478 29.85 -39.21 -41.11
CA PHE A 478 28.95 -38.28 -40.40
C PHE A 478 27.95 -37.56 -41.31
N ARG A 479 28.14 -37.60 -42.63
CA ARG A 479 27.25 -36.95 -43.60
C ARG A 479 25.76 -37.27 -43.39
N PRO A 480 25.34 -38.54 -43.18
CA PRO A 480 23.93 -38.88 -42.98
C PRO A 480 23.33 -38.35 -41.68
N VAL A 481 24.15 -37.88 -40.74
CA VAL A 481 23.69 -37.29 -39.47
C VAL A 481 23.21 -35.85 -39.69
N VAL A 482 23.91 -35.10 -40.55
CA VAL A 482 23.69 -33.65 -40.73
C VAL A 482 23.00 -33.32 -42.05
N GLU A 483 23.00 -34.23 -43.02
CA GLU A 483 22.32 -34.09 -44.31
C GLU A 483 21.04 -34.93 -44.36
N ARG A 484 19.95 -34.31 -44.82
CA ARG A 484 18.63 -34.94 -45.00
C ARG A 484 18.21 -35.02 -46.46
#